data_AF-A0A430UFE2-F1
#
_entry.id   AF-A0A430UFE2-F1
#
_cell.length_a   1.000
_cell.length_b   1.000
_cell.length_c   1.000
_cell.angle_alpha   90.00
_cell.angle_beta   90.00
_cell.angle_gamma   90.00
#
_symmetry.space_group_name_H-M   'P 1'
#
loop_
_entity.id
_entity.type
_entity.pdbx_description
1 polymer ?
#
loop_
_entity_poly.entity_id
_entity_poly.type
_entity_poly.pdbx_seq_one_letter_code
_entity_poly.pdbx_strand_id
1 'polypeptide(L)'
;MEGNLKAIPLVELLELIHGHRRSGILELSVGRLPLSLRFSGGEVVGTAILDWEGLEALFTFPLHPGEGAFRFSVGPAIPDPPLMPFSALLGEWARVNDEWDRFRTLVDSPSRVLEAIRPQPPYEVFQGGKSVRAAAKAWGVPLLIAMERAYMGVREGDLYPLRRYAWYALRIKYQGRKGKTLEEFESIQALLDGTRNLGEVIASGVPVSLVRRYLVQALASGELTPPGRGWLLRDLTWEMEKEEST
;
A
#
# COMPACT_ATOMS: atom_id res chain seq x y z
N MET A 1 8.51 22.23 -10.31
CA MET A 1 8.38 22.73 -8.92
C MET A 1 8.71 21.57 -8.02
N GLU A 2 9.63 21.73 -7.08
CA GLU A 2 10.00 20.67 -6.13
C GLU A 2 10.11 21.27 -4.73
N GLY A 3 9.91 20.43 -3.72
CA GLY A 3 9.88 20.90 -2.34
C GLY A 3 9.60 19.78 -1.35
N ASN A 4 9.22 20.19 -0.14
CA ASN A 4 8.94 19.29 0.97
C ASN A 4 7.53 19.52 1.52
N LEU A 5 6.83 18.44 1.86
CA LEU A 5 5.44 18.44 2.36
C LEU A 5 5.30 19.08 3.74
N LYS A 6 6.40 19.21 4.49
CA LYS A 6 6.44 19.98 5.74
C LYS A 6 6.33 21.50 5.50
N ALA A 7 6.79 21.96 4.34
CA ALA A 7 6.74 23.38 3.98
C ALA A 7 5.47 23.75 3.22
N ILE A 8 4.99 22.85 2.35
CA ILE A 8 3.74 22.98 1.60
C ILE A 8 2.96 21.68 1.76
N PRO A 9 1.91 21.64 2.60
CA PRO A 9 1.08 20.46 2.79
C PRO A 9 0.53 19.90 1.47
N LEU A 10 0.33 18.58 1.41
CA LEU A 10 -0.13 17.91 0.20
C LEU A 10 -1.45 18.49 -0.32
N VAL A 11 -2.42 18.75 0.55
CA VAL A 11 -3.71 19.34 0.15
C VAL A 11 -3.53 20.70 -0.53
N GLU A 12 -2.73 21.60 0.06
CA GLU A 12 -2.45 22.92 -0.52
C GLU A 12 -1.74 22.81 -1.89
N LEU A 13 -0.82 21.85 -2.02
CA LEU A 13 -0.14 21.58 -3.29
C LEU A 13 -1.13 21.10 -4.37
N LEU A 14 -2.05 20.20 -4.02
CA LEU A 14 -3.09 19.72 -4.92
C LEU A 14 -4.03 20.86 -5.34
N GLU A 15 -4.48 21.68 -4.39
CA GLU A 15 -5.33 22.85 -4.64
C GLU A 15 -4.65 23.88 -5.53
N LEU A 16 -3.34 24.11 -5.34
CA LEU A 16 -2.56 25.01 -6.19
C LEU A 16 -2.49 24.51 -7.64
N ILE A 17 -2.26 23.21 -7.84
CA ILE A 17 -2.25 22.59 -9.19
C ILE A 17 -3.63 22.71 -9.84
N HIS A 18 -4.70 22.41 -9.08
CA HIS A 18 -6.07 22.48 -9.53
C HIS A 18 -6.51 23.92 -9.89
N GLY A 19 -6.31 24.87 -8.98
CA GLY A 19 -6.71 26.26 -9.15
C GLY A 19 -6.00 26.96 -10.32
N HIS A 20 -4.75 26.57 -10.60
CA HIS A 20 -4.02 27.05 -11.77
C HIS A 20 -4.24 26.21 -13.04
N ARG A 21 -5.12 25.21 -13.00
CA ARG A 21 -5.44 24.30 -14.12
C ARG A 21 -4.20 23.68 -14.78
N ARG A 22 -3.18 23.36 -13.98
CA ARG A 22 -1.91 22.84 -14.51
C ARG A 22 -2.06 21.39 -14.97
N SER A 23 -1.33 21.05 -16.03
CA SER A 23 -1.19 19.67 -16.51
C SER A 23 0.24 19.20 -16.28
N GLY A 24 0.42 17.91 -16.00
CA GLY A 24 1.72 17.35 -15.66
C GLY A 24 1.64 16.16 -14.71
N ILE A 25 2.78 15.86 -14.08
CA ILE A 25 2.90 14.75 -13.15
C ILE A 25 3.41 15.29 -11.82
N LEU A 26 2.69 14.99 -10.73
CA LEU A 26 3.13 15.19 -9.37
C LEU A 26 3.67 13.87 -8.81
N GLU A 27 4.96 13.81 -8.57
CA GLU A 27 5.62 12.72 -7.85
C GLU A 27 5.77 13.09 -6.38
N LEU A 28 5.41 12.15 -5.50
CA LEU A 28 5.43 12.28 -4.05
C LEU A 28 6.23 11.12 -3.46
N SER A 29 6.96 11.39 -2.39
CA SER A 29 7.64 10.38 -1.59
C SER A 29 7.44 10.69 -0.11
N VAL A 30 6.67 9.85 0.58
CA VAL A 30 6.39 9.93 2.03
C VAL A 30 7.01 8.71 2.69
N GLY A 31 8.08 8.91 3.47
CA GLY A 31 8.90 7.82 3.97
C GLY A 31 9.44 6.94 2.83
N ARG A 32 8.98 5.69 2.77
CA ARG A 32 9.32 4.74 1.70
C ARG A 32 8.23 4.58 0.63
N LEU A 33 7.09 5.25 0.78
CA LEU A 33 5.93 5.09 -0.08
C LEU A 33 5.91 6.18 -1.17
N PRO A 34 6.04 5.80 -2.46
CA PRO A 34 5.88 6.74 -3.56
C PRO A 34 4.41 6.86 -4.00
N LEU A 35 4.03 8.03 -4.51
CA LEU A 35 2.77 8.23 -5.22
C LEU A 35 3.03 9.11 -6.46
N SER A 36 2.48 8.72 -7.60
CA SER A 36 2.47 9.52 -8.81
C SER A 36 1.04 9.91 -9.14
N LEU A 37 0.79 11.20 -9.35
CA LEU A 37 -0.49 11.75 -9.78
C LEU A 37 -0.34 12.41 -11.13
N ARG A 38 -1.15 12.00 -12.11
CA ARG A 38 -1.23 12.63 -13.42
C ARG A 38 -2.36 13.66 -13.41
N PHE A 39 -2.05 14.87 -13.86
CA PHE A 39 -2.99 15.99 -13.95
C PHE A 39 -3.25 16.39 -15.41
N SER A 40 -4.51 16.69 -15.72
CA SER A 40 -4.93 17.34 -16.95
C SER A 40 -5.89 18.47 -16.63
N GLY A 41 -5.52 19.70 -17.01
CA GLY A 41 -6.33 20.89 -16.75
C GLY A 41 -6.63 21.15 -15.27
N GLY A 42 -5.78 20.67 -14.35
CA GLY A 42 -6.00 20.76 -12.90
C GLY A 42 -6.81 19.62 -12.30
N GLU A 43 -7.29 18.67 -13.10
CA GLU A 43 -7.99 17.48 -12.63
C GLU A 43 -7.04 16.28 -12.53
N VAL A 44 -7.28 15.39 -11.57
CA VAL A 44 -6.53 14.13 -11.45
C VAL A 44 -7.09 13.12 -12.44
N VAL A 45 -6.29 12.70 -13.41
CA VAL A 45 -6.66 11.74 -14.47
C VAL A 45 -5.99 10.38 -14.30
N GLY A 46 -5.05 10.27 -13.36
CA GLY A 46 -4.37 9.02 -13.09
C GLY A 46 -3.58 9.08 -11.79
N THR A 47 -3.41 7.93 -11.18
CA THR A 47 -2.71 7.78 -9.91
C THR A 47 -2.07 6.41 -9.82
N ALA A 48 -0.87 6.33 -9.24
CA ALA A 48 -0.16 5.08 -9.05
C ALA A 48 0.76 5.10 -7.83
N ILE A 49 0.77 4.00 -7.09
CA ILE A 49 1.88 3.61 -6.19
C ILE A 49 2.66 2.53 -6.94
N LEU A 50 3.83 2.87 -7.47
CA LEU A 50 4.61 1.98 -8.34
C LEU A 50 3.78 1.43 -9.52
N ASP A 51 3.46 0.12 -9.52
CA ASP A 51 2.66 -0.56 -10.54
C ASP A 51 1.18 -0.76 -10.13
N TRP A 52 0.77 -0.27 -8.97
CA TRP A 52 -0.61 -0.32 -8.52
C TRP A 52 -1.32 1.00 -8.82
N GLU A 53 -2.27 0.96 -9.75
CA GLU A 53 -2.89 2.13 -10.33
C GLU A 53 -4.34 2.34 -9.85
N GLY A 54 -4.84 3.57 -10.04
CA GLY A 54 -6.25 3.92 -9.84
C GLY A 54 -6.61 4.31 -8.41
N LEU A 55 -7.89 4.65 -8.20
CA LEU A 55 -8.39 5.22 -6.94
C LEU A 55 -8.07 4.37 -5.71
N GLU A 56 -8.00 3.05 -5.85
CA GLU A 56 -7.63 2.17 -4.75
C GLU A 56 -6.21 2.46 -4.24
N ALA A 57 -5.24 2.65 -5.14
CA ALA A 57 -3.88 3.04 -4.76
C ALA A 57 -3.87 4.43 -4.10
N LEU A 58 -4.58 5.40 -4.70
CA LEU A 58 -4.68 6.77 -4.17
C LEU A 58 -5.21 6.78 -2.74
N PHE A 59 -6.34 6.13 -2.50
CA PHE A 59 -7.05 6.20 -1.23
C PHE A 59 -6.34 5.47 -0.09
N THR A 60 -5.33 4.64 -0.38
CA THR A 60 -4.44 4.09 0.65
C THR A 60 -3.26 5.00 0.99
N PHE A 61 -2.93 5.98 0.15
CA PHE A 61 -1.86 6.94 0.42
C PHE A 61 -2.33 7.97 1.46
N PRO A 62 -1.46 8.41 2.40
CA PRO A 62 -1.84 9.40 3.40
C PRO A 62 -2.12 10.76 2.77
N LEU A 63 -3.28 11.36 3.05
CA LEU A 63 -3.64 12.69 2.56
C LEU A 63 -2.92 13.82 3.33
N HIS A 64 -2.62 13.60 4.61
CA HIS A 64 -1.97 14.57 5.50
C HIS A 64 -0.62 14.05 6.02
N PRO A 65 0.37 13.77 5.14
CA PRO A 65 1.68 13.35 5.60
C PRO A 65 2.40 14.50 6.31
N GLY A 66 3.01 14.23 7.47
CA GLY A 66 3.76 15.23 8.25
C GLY A 66 5.08 15.68 7.60
N GLU A 67 5.63 14.86 6.70
CA GLU A 67 6.83 15.14 5.93
C GLU A 67 6.83 14.34 4.61
N GLY A 68 7.73 14.71 3.71
CA GLY A 68 7.94 14.02 2.44
C GLY A 68 8.49 14.96 1.39
N ALA A 69 9.00 14.41 0.29
CA ALA A 69 9.46 15.18 -0.86
C ALA A 69 8.40 15.15 -1.96
N PHE A 70 8.31 16.22 -2.73
CA PHE A 70 7.47 16.27 -3.91
C PHE A 70 8.19 16.90 -5.10
N ARG A 71 7.80 16.50 -6.30
CA ARG A 71 8.20 17.11 -7.56
C ARG A 71 7.03 17.14 -8.52
N PHE A 72 6.64 18.34 -8.93
CA PHE A 72 5.70 18.57 -10.02
C PHE A 72 6.45 18.95 -11.30
N SER A 73 6.27 18.12 -12.33
CA SER A 73 6.81 18.32 -13.68
C SER A 73 5.66 18.70 -14.61
N VAL A 74 5.72 19.90 -15.19
CA VAL A 74 4.72 20.36 -16.16
C VAL A 74 4.80 19.50 -17.41
N GLY A 75 3.65 19.11 -17.93
CA GLY A 75 3.54 18.31 -19.14
C GLY A 75 2.36 18.75 -20.01
N PRO A 76 2.22 18.19 -21.21
CA PRO A 76 1.06 18.45 -22.05
C PRO A 76 -0.22 17.98 -21.35
N ALA A 77 -1.34 18.63 -21.66
CA ALA A 77 -2.65 18.12 -21.27
C ALA A 77 -2.91 16.79 -21.99
N ILE A 78 -3.17 15.74 -21.21
CA ILE A 78 -3.52 14.42 -21.73
C ILE A 78 -5.05 14.33 -21.75
N PRO A 79 -5.68 13.88 -22.85
CA PRO A 79 -7.14 13.83 -22.98
C PRO A 79 -7.77 12.64 -22.23
N ASP A 80 -7.23 12.28 -21.06
CA ASP A 80 -7.81 11.27 -20.19
C ASP A 80 -8.94 11.91 -19.37
N PRO A 81 -10.09 11.22 -19.16
CA PRO A 81 -11.13 11.73 -18.28
C PRO A 81 -10.63 11.83 -16.84
N PRO A 82 -11.12 12.80 -16.05
CA PRO A 82 -10.82 12.86 -14.62
C PRO A 82 -11.31 11.58 -13.93
N LEU A 83 -10.52 11.07 -12.98
CA LEU A 83 -10.92 9.92 -12.15
C LEU A 83 -12.23 10.23 -11.41
N MET A 84 -12.35 11.47 -10.94
CA MET A 84 -13.55 12.10 -10.41
C MET A 84 -13.31 13.63 -10.32
N PRO A 85 -14.33 14.47 -10.18
CA PRO A 85 -14.15 15.90 -10.00
C PRO A 85 -13.25 16.20 -8.79
N PHE A 86 -12.29 17.11 -8.93
CA PHE A 86 -11.25 17.38 -7.92
C PHE A 86 -11.79 17.54 -6.48
N SER A 87 -12.83 18.34 -6.28
CA SER A 87 -13.42 18.53 -4.95
C SER A 87 -14.02 17.24 -4.37
N ALA A 88 -14.64 16.41 -5.22
CA ALA A 88 -15.16 15.11 -4.81
C ALA A 88 -14.03 14.11 -4.52
N LEU A 89 -12.93 14.17 -5.30
CA LEU A 89 -11.72 13.36 -5.08
C LEU A 89 -11.12 13.64 -3.70
N LEU A 90 -10.91 14.92 -3.36
CA LEU A 90 -10.35 15.30 -2.07
C LEU A 90 -11.25 14.87 -0.90
N GLY A 91 -12.56 15.11 -1.02
CA GLY A 91 -13.52 14.71 0.01
C GLY A 91 -13.56 13.20 0.24
N GLU A 92 -13.57 12.42 -0.84
CA GLU A 92 -13.56 10.96 -0.75
C GLU A 92 -12.23 10.43 -0.23
N TRP A 93 -11.10 11.00 -0.66
CA TRP A 93 -9.79 10.59 -0.18
C TRP A 93 -9.66 10.81 1.33
N ALA A 94 -10.10 11.97 1.84
CA ALA A 94 -10.13 12.25 3.28
C ALA A 94 -10.99 11.22 4.04
N ARG A 95 -12.24 11.02 3.59
CA ARG A 95 -13.18 10.05 4.19
C ARG A 95 -12.60 8.64 4.24
N VAL A 96 -11.97 8.19 3.16
CA VAL A 96 -11.40 6.83 3.07
C VAL A 96 -10.13 6.70 3.93
N ASN A 97 -9.30 7.74 4.06
CA ASN A 97 -8.17 7.74 4.98
C ASN A 97 -8.63 7.53 6.44
N ASP A 98 -9.69 8.24 6.88
CA ASP A 98 -10.26 8.07 8.21
C ASP A 98 -10.77 6.63 8.44
N GLU A 99 -11.38 6.02 7.41
CA GLU A 99 -11.81 4.62 7.46
C GLU A 99 -10.65 3.65 7.57
N TRP A 100 -9.57 3.85 6.82
CA TRP A 100 -8.37 3.04 6.93
C TRP A 100 -7.78 3.11 8.33
N ASP A 101 -7.66 4.31 8.90
CA ASP A 101 -7.14 4.48 10.26
C ASP A 101 -8.01 3.78 11.31
N ARG A 102 -9.34 3.87 11.17
CA ARG A 102 -10.27 3.11 11.99
C ARG A 102 -10.09 1.60 11.85
N PHE A 103 -10.02 1.07 10.63
CA PHE A 103 -9.91 -0.37 10.39
C PHE A 103 -8.59 -0.95 10.92
N ARG A 104 -7.49 -0.18 10.79
CA ARG A 104 -6.15 -0.57 11.27
C ARG A 104 -6.00 -0.67 12.78
N THR A 105 -7.00 -0.25 13.54
CA THR A 105 -7.05 -0.51 14.98
C THR A 105 -7.13 -2.02 15.29
N LEU A 106 -7.83 -2.81 14.46
CA LEU A 106 -8.03 -4.25 14.65
C LEU A 106 -7.36 -5.12 13.57
N VAL A 107 -7.25 -4.61 12.34
CA VAL A 107 -6.64 -5.33 11.21
C VAL A 107 -5.55 -4.45 10.61
N ASP A 108 -4.29 -4.73 10.92
CA ASP A 108 -3.14 -3.86 10.63
C ASP A 108 -2.90 -3.59 9.14
N SER A 109 -3.17 -4.55 8.26
CA SER A 109 -3.09 -4.37 6.82
C SER A 109 -4.06 -5.28 6.06
N PRO A 110 -4.42 -4.97 4.81
CA PRO A 110 -5.18 -5.88 3.96
C PRO A 110 -4.48 -7.21 3.64
N SER A 111 -3.17 -7.29 3.88
CA SER A 111 -2.41 -8.53 3.79
C SER A 111 -2.63 -9.44 4.98
N ARG A 112 -3.14 -8.95 6.12
CA ARG A 112 -3.41 -9.79 7.30
C ARG A 112 -4.29 -10.99 6.95
N VAL A 113 -3.80 -12.19 7.27
CA VAL A 113 -4.57 -13.42 7.14
C VAL A 113 -5.50 -13.56 8.34
N LEU A 114 -6.78 -13.79 8.07
CA LEU A 114 -7.82 -14.02 9.06
C LEU A 114 -8.37 -15.45 8.92
N GLU A 115 -8.80 -16.02 10.03
CA GLU A 115 -9.50 -17.31 10.10
C GLU A 115 -10.93 -17.10 10.60
N ALA A 116 -11.90 -17.76 10.00
CA ALA A 116 -13.27 -17.78 10.53
C ALA A 116 -13.37 -18.77 11.71
N ILE A 117 -13.82 -18.28 12.86
CA ILE A 117 -14.03 -19.15 14.04
C ILE A 117 -15.21 -20.09 13.81
N ARG A 118 -16.28 -19.55 13.19
CA ARG A 118 -17.45 -20.31 12.74
C ARG A 118 -17.72 -19.93 11.28
N PRO A 119 -17.31 -20.76 10.30
CA PRO A 119 -17.48 -20.45 8.89
C PRO A 119 -18.97 -20.41 8.52
N GLN A 120 -19.53 -19.22 8.41
CA GLN A 120 -20.90 -18.95 7.99
C GLN A 120 -20.95 -17.68 7.14
N PRO A 121 -21.95 -17.50 6.25
CA PRO A 121 -22.14 -16.27 5.49
C PRO A 121 -22.02 -15.01 6.35
N PRO A 122 -21.19 -14.01 5.97
CA PRO A 122 -20.34 -13.92 4.75
C PRO A 122 -18.87 -14.35 4.93
N TYR A 123 -18.51 -14.94 6.08
CA TYR A 123 -17.14 -15.19 6.52
C TYR A 123 -16.56 -16.56 6.13
N GLU A 124 -17.33 -17.43 5.46
CA GLU A 124 -16.88 -18.72 4.94
C GLU A 124 -15.65 -18.61 4.03
N VAL A 125 -15.44 -17.46 3.38
CA VAL A 125 -14.26 -17.21 2.54
C VAL A 125 -12.94 -17.27 3.31
N PHE A 126 -12.98 -17.06 4.63
CA PHE A 126 -11.81 -17.09 5.53
C PHE A 126 -11.53 -18.47 6.14
N GLN A 127 -12.34 -19.48 5.82
CA GLN A 127 -12.06 -20.86 6.25
C GLN A 127 -10.70 -21.33 5.71
N GLY A 128 -9.82 -21.79 6.60
CA GLY A 128 -8.47 -22.24 6.26
C GLY A 128 -7.45 -21.10 6.08
N GLY A 129 -7.82 -19.87 6.44
CA GLY A 129 -6.92 -18.72 6.51
C GLY A 129 -6.83 -17.98 5.19
N LYS A 130 -7.44 -16.80 5.11
CA LYS A 130 -7.38 -15.94 3.91
C LYS A 130 -7.07 -14.49 4.27
N SER A 131 -6.33 -13.79 3.42
CA SER A 131 -6.11 -12.36 3.60
C SER A 131 -7.33 -11.53 3.18
N VAL A 132 -7.44 -10.31 3.70
CA VAL A 132 -8.51 -9.38 3.29
C VAL A 132 -8.46 -9.12 1.79
N ARG A 133 -7.27 -8.99 1.19
CA ARG A 133 -7.11 -8.87 -0.28
C ARG A 133 -7.70 -10.04 -1.05
N ALA A 134 -7.41 -11.27 -0.60
CA ALA A 134 -7.94 -12.45 -1.24
C ALA A 134 -9.45 -12.59 -1.02
N ALA A 135 -9.97 -12.14 0.13
CA ALA A 135 -11.42 -12.06 0.38
C ALA A 135 -12.11 -11.02 -0.51
N ALA A 136 -11.51 -9.85 -0.72
CA ALA A 136 -12.02 -8.82 -1.63
C ALA A 136 -12.25 -9.38 -3.05
N LYS A 137 -11.24 -10.11 -3.56
CA LYS A 137 -11.33 -10.81 -4.85
C LYS A 137 -12.42 -11.88 -4.85
N ALA A 138 -12.52 -12.67 -3.78
CA ALA A 138 -13.52 -13.74 -3.68
C ALA A 138 -14.97 -13.19 -3.61
N TRP A 139 -15.17 -12.07 -2.92
CA TRP A 139 -16.45 -11.39 -2.82
C TRP A 139 -16.79 -10.51 -4.03
N GLY A 140 -15.82 -10.18 -4.88
CA GLY A 140 -16.01 -9.26 -6.01
C GLY A 140 -16.33 -7.84 -5.58
N VAL A 141 -15.75 -7.38 -4.45
CA VAL A 141 -15.98 -6.03 -3.90
C VAL A 141 -14.68 -5.23 -3.81
N PRO A 142 -14.74 -3.87 -3.80
CA PRO A 142 -13.57 -3.04 -3.56
C PRO A 142 -12.87 -3.39 -2.24
N LEU A 143 -11.55 -3.20 -2.18
CA LEU A 143 -10.77 -3.59 -1.00
C LEU A 143 -11.22 -2.89 0.29
N LEU A 144 -11.67 -1.63 0.19
CA LEU A 144 -12.20 -0.90 1.34
C LEU A 144 -13.44 -1.58 1.94
N ILE A 145 -14.36 -2.05 1.09
CA ILE A 145 -15.56 -2.80 1.51
C ILE A 145 -15.16 -4.14 2.12
N ALA A 146 -14.17 -4.82 1.53
CA ALA A 146 -13.66 -6.06 2.11
C ALA A 146 -13.00 -5.83 3.48
N MET A 147 -12.27 -4.72 3.63
CA MET A 147 -11.65 -4.32 4.89
C MET A 147 -12.71 -4.00 5.95
N GLU A 148 -13.78 -3.29 5.58
CA GLU A 148 -14.89 -3.02 6.49
C GLU A 148 -15.52 -4.32 7.01
N ARG A 149 -15.84 -5.26 6.11
CA ARG A 149 -16.37 -6.58 6.47
C ARG A 149 -15.43 -7.35 7.39
N ALA A 150 -14.13 -7.35 7.06
CA ALA A 150 -13.11 -8.01 7.87
C ALA A 150 -12.98 -7.38 9.26
N TYR A 151 -12.95 -6.05 9.34
CA TYR A 151 -12.93 -5.29 10.59
C TYR A 151 -14.13 -5.62 11.47
N MET A 152 -15.33 -5.63 10.89
CA MET A 152 -16.57 -5.99 11.59
C MET A 152 -16.52 -7.42 12.12
N GLY A 153 -16.10 -8.38 11.29
CA GLY A 153 -15.95 -9.77 11.71
C GLY A 153 -14.94 -9.97 12.83
N VAL A 154 -13.82 -9.24 12.84
CA VAL A 154 -12.86 -9.28 13.95
C VAL A 154 -13.46 -8.65 15.21
N ARG A 155 -14.13 -7.50 15.07
CA ARG A 155 -14.77 -6.80 16.18
C ARG A 155 -15.87 -7.61 16.86
N GLU A 156 -16.62 -8.38 16.07
CA GLU A 156 -17.73 -9.23 16.54
C GLU A 156 -17.25 -10.61 17.02
N GLY A 157 -15.97 -10.95 16.79
CA GLY A 157 -15.38 -12.22 17.20
C GLY A 157 -15.70 -13.38 16.26
N ASP A 158 -16.18 -13.12 15.05
CA ASP A 158 -16.38 -14.15 14.02
C ASP A 158 -15.10 -14.46 13.24
N LEU A 159 -14.18 -13.49 13.16
CA LEU A 159 -12.86 -13.62 12.54
C LEU A 159 -11.75 -13.44 13.58
N TYR A 160 -10.68 -14.21 13.41
CA TYR A 160 -9.48 -14.12 14.24
C TYR A 160 -8.23 -13.82 13.39
N PRO A 161 -7.40 -12.81 13.75
CA PRO A 161 -6.19 -12.51 13.03
C PRO A 161 -5.08 -13.54 13.29
N LEU A 162 -4.59 -14.17 12.23
CA LEU A 162 -3.43 -15.07 12.28
C LEU A 162 -2.12 -14.28 12.19
N ARG A 163 -1.04 -14.84 12.73
CA ARG A 163 0.33 -14.31 12.61
C ARG A 163 0.95 -14.57 11.23
N ARG A 164 0.17 -14.34 10.18
CA ARG A 164 0.53 -14.56 8.77
C ARG A 164 -0.01 -13.41 7.93
N TYR A 165 0.66 -13.19 6.81
CA TYR A 165 0.29 -12.17 5.83
C TYR A 165 0.25 -12.77 4.43
N ALA A 166 -0.50 -12.14 3.53
CA ALA A 166 -0.64 -12.54 2.13
C ALA A 166 0.73 -12.68 1.44
N TRP A 167 1.65 -11.77 1.77
CA TRP A 167 2.99 -11.76 1.20
C TRP A 167 3.85 -12.97 1.58
N TYR A 168 3.48 -13.77 2.60
CA TYR A 168 4.18 -15.01 2.93
C TYR A 168 4.14 -16.03 1.78
N ALA A 169 3.09 -16.00 0.96
CA ALA A 169 2.96 -16.92 -0.18
C ALA A 169 3.81 -16.50 -1.39
N LEU A 170 4.41 -15.31 -1.38
CA LEU A 170 5.18 -14.81 -2.52
C LEU A 170 6.51 -15.55 -2.63
N ARG A 171 6.86 -15.91 -3.87
CA ARG A 171 8.19 -16.34 -4.26
C ARG A 171 8.88 -15.17 -4.94
N ILE A 172 9.91 -14.65 -4.32
CA ILE A 172 10.66 -13.50 -4.85
C ILE A 172 12.04 -14.00 -5.23
N LYS A 173 12.42 -13.74 -6.48
CA LYS A 173 13.76 -13.95 -6.97
C LYS A 173 14.53 -12.64 -6.88
N TYR A 174 15.63 -12.64 -6.16
CA TYR A 174 16.57 -11.53 -6.13
C TYR A 174 17.20 -11.33 -7.51
N GLN A 175 17.10 -10.10 -8.04
CA GLN A 175 17.66 -9.71 -9.34
C GLN A 175 18.69 -8.57 -9.22
N GLY A 176 18.98 -8.11 -8.00
CA GLY A 176 19.90 -7.01 -7.74
C GLY A 176 21.37 -7.38 -7.93
N ARG A 177 22.21 -6.35 -8.01
CA ARG A 177 23.67 -6.52 -7.96
C ARG A 177 24.10 -6.53 -6.49
N LYS A 178 24.78 -7.60 -6.05
CA LYS A 178 25.46 -7.69 -4.74
C LYS A 178 26.26 -6.40 -4.50
N GLY A 179 25.83 -5.54 -3.57
CA GLY A 179 26.56 -4.31 -3.22
C GLY A 179 25.72 -3.05 -2.95
N LYS A 180 24.40 -3.06 -3.19
CA LYS A 180 23.51 -1.94 -2.79
C LYS A 180 22.78 -2.17 -1.45
N THR A 181 23.09 -3.28 -0.80
CA THR A 181 22.28 -3.82 0.28
C THR A 181 23.06 -3.74 1.57
N LEU A 182 22.39 -3.35 2.66
CA LEU A 182 23.02 -3.32 3.98
C LEU A 182 23.47 -4.74 4.37
N GLU A 183 24.60 -4.86 5.06
CA GLU A 183 25.15 -6.15 5.52
C GLU A 183 24.11 -6.99 6.30
N GLU A 184 23.19 -6.32 7.02
CA GLU A 184 22.10 -6.99 7.76
C GLU A 184 21.17 -7.84 6.87
N PHE A 185 21.12 -7.58 5.56
CA PHE A 185 20.20 -8.24 4.62
C PHE A 185 20.85 -9.32 3.73
N GLU A 186 22.17 -9.52 3.80
CA GLU A 186 22.87 -10.51 2.96
C GLU A 186 22.30 -11.93 3.14
N SER A 187 21.97 -12.27 4.39
CA SER A 187 21.36 -13.56 4.74
C SER A 187 19.99 -13.77 4.07
N ILE A 188 19.18 -12.72 3.94
CA ILE A 188 17.87 -12.80 3.27
C ILE A 188 18.06 -12.98 1.77
N GLN A 189 18.95 -12.21 1.15
CA GLN A 189 19.15 -12.27 -0.29
C GLN A 189 19.54 -13.67 -0.78
N ALA A 190 20.40 -14.35 -0.02
CA ALA A 190 20.80 -15.73 -0.32
C ALA A 190 19.62 -16.71 -0.32
N LEU A 191 18.53 -16.39 0.38
CA LEU A 191 17.33 -17.23 0.48
C LEU A 191 16.26 -16.87 -0.56
N LEU A 192 16.39 -15.72 -1.26
CA LEU A 192 15.47 -15.25 -2.29
C LEU A 192 15.89 -15.71 -3.70
N ASP A 193 15.97 -17.02 -3.89
CA ASP A 193 16.30 -17.65 -5.18
C ASP A 193 15.04 -17.94 -6.04
N GLY A 194 13.84 -17.72 -5.48
CA GLY A 194 12.56 -18.01 -6.11
C GLY A 194 12.06 -19.45 -5.94
N THR A 195 12.81 -20.32 -5.28
CA THR A 195 12.39 -21.71 -4.99
C THR A 195 11.45 -21.76 -3.78
N ARG A 196 11.79 -20.99 -2.74
CA ARG A 196 11.02 -20.87 -1.51
C ARG A 196 10.10 -19.67 -1.51
N ASN A 197 8.96 -19.79 -0.84
CA ASN A 197 8.12 -18.63 -0.50
C ASN A 197 8.64 -17.94 0.77
N LEU A 198 8.23 -16.68 0.97
CA LEU A 198 8.68 -15.89 2.13
C LEU A 198 8.26 -16.50 3.48
N GLY A 199 7.14 -17.23 3.52
CA GLY A 199 6.71 -17.98 4.70
C GLY A 199 7.67 -19.11 5.08
N GLU A 200 8.21 -19.83 4.09
CA GLU A 200 9.24 -20.86 4.28
C GLU A 200 10.58 -20.26 4.73
N VAL A 201 10.93 -19.08 4.19
CA VAL A 201 12.11 -18.32 4.65
C VAL A 201 11.96 -17.96 6.13
N ILE A 202 10.80 -17.45 6.53
CA ILE A 202 10.50 -17.14 7.93
C ILE A 202 10.51 -18.41 8.81
N ALA A 203 9.92 -19.50 8.33
CA ALA A 203 9.92 -20.78 9.04
C ALA A 203 11.33 -21.37 9.24
N SER A 204 12.31 -20.98 8.41
CA SER A 204 13.72 -21.36 8.58
C SER A 204 14.46 -20.58 9.67
N GLY A 205 13.78 -19.69 10.38
CA GLY A 205 14.31 -18.94 11.53
C GLY A 205 14.61 -17.47 11.26
N VAL A 206 14.32 -16.97 10.05
CA VAL A 206 14.51 -15.54 9.74
C VAL A 206 13.40 -14.71 10.40
N PRO A 207 13.72 -13.68 11.20
CA PRO A 207 12.71 -12.85 11.83
C PRO A 207 11.80 -12.13 10.82
N VAL A 208 10.49 -12.15 11.06
CA VAL A 208 9.47 -11.50 10.21
C VAL A 208 9.77 -10.03 10.00
N SER A 209 10.18 -9.33 11.07
CA SER A 209 10.51 -7.89 11.02
C SER A 209 11.71 -7.61 10.11
N LEU A 210 12.71 -8.50 10.10
CA LEU A 210 13.88 -8.37 9.21
C LEU A 210 13.47 -8.56 7.74
N VAL A 211 12.65 -9.57 7.45
CA VAL A 211 12.09 -9.79 6.10
C VAL A 211 11.28 -8.58 5.65
N ARG A 212 10.42 -8.03 6.52
CA ARG A 212 9.61 -6.85 6.20
C ARG A 212 10.44 -5.62 5.89
N ARG A 213 11.42 -5.27 6.75
CA ARG A 213 12.32 -4.13 6.51
C ARG A 213 13.08 -4.27 5.20
N TYR A 214 13.59 -5.46 4.93
CA TYR A 214 14.27 -5.77 3.67
C TYR A 214 13.34 -5.53 2.47
N LEU A 215 12.12 -6.08 2.48
CA LEU A 215 11.17 -5.92 1.39
C LEU A 215 10.81 -4.46 1.16
N VAL A 216 10.52 -3.70 2.22
CA VAL A 216 10.21 -2.26 2.08
C VAL A 216 11.37 -1.51 1.43
N GLN A 217 12.61 -1.73 1.88
CA GLN A 217 13.78 -1.07 1.30
C GLN A 217 14.01 -1.49 -0.16
N ALA A 218 13.93 -2.79 -0.45
CA ALA A 218 14.25 -3.32 -1.76
C ALA A 218 13.16 -2.99 -2.80
N LEU A 219 11.90 -2.93 -2.40
CA LEU A 219 10.79 -2.49 -3.27
C LEU A 219 10.88 -0.97 -3.53
N ALA A 220 11.11 -0.16 -2.49
CA ALA A 220 11.20 1.30 -2.63
C ALA A 220 12.40 1.75 -3.46
N SER A 221 13.53 1.03 -3.39
CA SER A 221 14.73 1.30 -4.20
C SER A 221 14.65 0.74 -5.63
N GLY A 222 13.64 -0.08 -5.93
CA GLY A 222 13.52 -0.79 -7.20
C GLY A 222 14.48 -1.97 -7.37
N GLU A 223 15.18 -2.38 -6.30
CA GLU A 223 16.00 -3.61 -6.29
C GLU A 223 15.14 -4.87 -6.48
N LEU A 224 13.91 -4.84 -5.96
CA LEU A 224 12.89 -5.84 -6.21
C LEU A 224 11.74 -5.25 -7.03
N THR A 225 11.36 -5.96 -8.09
CA THR A 225 10.25 -5.57 -8.96
C THR A 225 9.25 -6.70 -9.20
N PRO A 226 8.73 -7.38 -8.15
CA PRO A 226 7.69 -8.37 -8.34
C PRO A 226 6.39 -7.69 -8.84
N PRO A 227 5.51 -8.43 -9.54
CA PRO A 227 4.19 -7.93 -9.89
C PRO A 227 3.38 -7.58 -8.64
N GLY A 228 2.70 -6.42 -8.66
CA GLY A 228 1.92 -5.92 -7.52
C GLY A 228 2.78 -5.32 -6.41
N ARG A 229 3.99 -4.85 -6.73
CA ARG A 229 4.91 -4.24 -5.76
C ARG A 229 4.32 -3.01 -5.07
N GLY A 230 3.42 -2.27 -5.73
CA GLY A 230 2.78 -1.08 -5.18
C GLY A 230 1.92 -1.38 -3.96
N TRP A 231 0.97 -2.31 -4.11
CA TRP A 231 0.11 -2.72 -3.00
C TRP A 231 0.90 -3.44 -1.91
N LEU A 232 1.91 -4.23 -2.30
CA LEU A 232 2.78 -4.93 -1.37
C LEU A 232 3.56 -3.95 -0.50
N LEU A 233 4.19 -2.94 -1.11
CA LEU A 233 4.91 -1.90 -0.40
C LEU A 233 3.99 -1.18 0.58
N ARG A 234 2.76 -0.84 0.17
CA ARG A 234 1.80 -0.14 1.02
C ARG A 234 1.40 -0.95 2.26
N ASP A 235 1.10 -2.24 2.08
CA ASP A 235 0.73 -3.11 3.18
C ASP A 235 1.90 -3.30 4.15
N LEU A 236 3.11 -3.50 3.63
CA LEU A 236 4.31 -3.64 4.46
C LEU A 236 4.60 -2.38 5.27
N THR A 237 4.38 -1.17 4.71
CA THR A 237 4.57 0.07 5.49
C THR A 237 3.54 0.22 6.59
N TRP A 238 2.27 -0.14 6.34
CA TRP A 238 1.23 -0.18 7.39
C TRP A 238 1.58 -1.15 8.52
N GLU A 239 2.11 -2.32 8.19
CA GLU A 239 2.55 -3.32 9.17
C GLU A 239 3.73 -2.80 10.01
N MET A 240 4.68 -2.07 9.40
CA MET A 240 5.78 -1.43 10.14
C MET A 240 5.28 -0.33 11.09
N GLU A 241 4.39 0.55 10.62
CA GLU A 241 3.78 1.61 11.44
C GLU A 241 3.10 1.03 12.69
N LYS A 242 2.43 -0.14 12.55
CA LYS A 242 1.78 -0.83 13.68
C LYS A 242 2.79 -1.41 14.66
N GLU A 243 3.88 -2.00 14.17
CA GLU A 243 4.96 -2.54 15.01
C GLU A 243 5.68 -1.46 15.82
N GLU A 244 5.85 -0.26 15.25
CA GLU A 244 6.46 0.89 15.93
C GLU A 244 5.55 1.53 16.98
N SER A 245 4.23 1.32 16.87
CA SER A 245 3.21 1.87 17.77
C SER A 245 2.89 0.97 18.98
N THR A 246 3.50 -0.21 19.08
CA THR A 246 3.24 -1.23 20.13
C THR A 246 4.44 -1.39 21.03
#